data_AF-A0AAE2ZJN8-F1
#
_entry.id   AF-A0AAE2ZJN8-F1
#
_cell.length_a   1.000
_cell.length_b   1.000
_cell.length_c   1.000
_cell.angle_alpha   90.00
_cell.angle_beta   90.00
_cell.angle_gamma   90.00
#
_symmetry.space_group_name_H-M   'P 1'
#
loop_
_entity.id
_entity.type
_entity.pdbx_description
1 polymer ?
#
loop_
_entity_poly.entity_id
_entity_poly.type
_entity_poly.pdbx_seq_one_letter_code
_entity_poly.pdbx_strand_id
1 'polypeptide(L)'
;MFALTRIGRKTGRRSPRGLIAPAIDRAFVLPRPLRRPVRFFQALIDERITIPRHLGSYAASGLIGLTLIYGVAVGGHLETMLRASTSSMGFAVDDINVSGNVETSPIDVFQQIGLDGDNSSLITLDVDEARALVKQLPWVADAEVRKVYPGAIDIVLSEREAFGIWQHGKDLSLIEKNGSVIAPMAEGKFIDLPLFVGFGADQNAVEIDTLLAGWPEVKARIKAYIRVADRRWDLRLDNGVTVLLPETRAAEALNVLVAMQQEHDLLERDIKSVDLRLADRIVVGLTDGAAERRLEALDERAKILKQRSSQT
;
A
#
# COMPACT_ATOMS: atom_id res chain seq x y z
N MET A 1 -8.96 68.17 -99.93
CA MET A 1 -7.84 67.94 -100.86
C MET A 1 -7.71 66.44 -101.09
N PHE A 2 -7.77 66.03 -102.36
CA PHE A 2 -7.44 64.69 -102.89
C PHE A 2 -6.00 64.29 -102.49
N ALA A 3 -5.52 63.05 -102.46
CA ALA A 3 -5.87 61.75 -103.06
C ALA A 3 -5.13 60.65 -102.20
N LEU A 4 -5.17 59.33 -102.39
CA LEU A 4 -5.31 58.47 -103.57
C LEU A 4 -5.56 57.02 -103.11
N THR A 5 -6.34 56.33 -103.93
CA THR A 5 -6.82 54.95 -103.87
C THR A 5 -5.73 53.90 -104.17
N ARG A 6 -5.80 52.70 -103.56
CA ARG A 6 -5.73 51.45 -104.35
C ARG A 6 -6.43 50.27 -103.69
N ILE A 7 -7.15 49.57 -104.57
CA ILE A 7 -8.08 48.46 -104.38
C ILE A 7 -7.34 47.12 -104.44
N GLY A 8 -7.73 46.18 -103.57
CA GLY A 8 -7.56 44.74 -103.77
C GLY A 8 -8.82 44.05 -103.27
N ARG A 9 -9.66 43.55 -104.18
CA ARG A 9 -10.98 42.96 -103.91
C ARG A 9 -11.02 41.52 -104.43
N LYS A 10 -11.92 40.76 -103.79
CA LYS A 10 -12.67 39.56 -104.23
C LYS A 10 -12.07 38.23 -103.77
N THR A 11 -12.82 37.18 -103.40
CA THR A 11 -14.25 36.85 -103.16
C THR A 11 -14.16 35.39 -102.63
N GLY A 12 -14.83 34.93 -101.58
CA GLY A 12 -16.27 34.77 -101.42
C GLY A 12 -16.62 33.28 -101.22
N ARG A 13 -17.50 32.94 -100.27
CA ARG A 13 -18.60 31.95 -100.41
C ARG A 13 -19.43 31.86 -99.12
N ARG A 14 -20.74 31.67 -99.30
CA ARG A 14 -21.83 31.66 -98.32
C ARG A 14 -22.06 30.26 -97.71
N SER A 15 -22.40 30.24 -96.40
CA SER A 15 -23.46 29.45 -95.68
C SER A 15 -23.43 27.90 -95.75
N PRO A 16 -24.06 27.12 -94.83
CA PRO A 16 -25.24 27.45 -94.01
C PRO A 16 -25.36 26.85 -92.57
N ARG A 17 -26.38 27.36 -91.86
CA ARG A 17 -27.25 26.75 -90.80
C ARG A 17 -26.77 25.54 -89.99
N GLY A 18 -26.69 25.76 -88.67
CA GLY A 18 -27.61 25.15 -87.69
C GLY A 18 -27.26 23.77 -87.15
N LEU A 19 -26.83 23.72 -85.87
CA LEU A 19 -27.11 22.60 -84.98
C LEU A 19 -27.45 23.14 -83.59
N ILE A 20 -28.68 22.82 -83.18
CA ILE A 20 -29.29 23.07 -81.88
C ILE A 20 -28.61 22.13 -80.88
N ALA A 21 -27.92 22.67 -79.87
CA ALA A 21 -27.51 21.91 -78.70
C ALA A 21 -28.64 22.01 -77.65
N PRO A 22 -29.13 20.88 -77.11
CA PRO A 22 -30.22 20.91 -76.13
C PRO A 22 -29.71 21.51 -74.82
N ALA A 23 -30.48 22.47 -74.31
CA ALA A 23 -30.35 22.99 -72.96
C ALA A 23 -30.56 21.85 -71.95
N ILE A 24 -29.46 21.36 -71.38
CA ILE A 24 -29.47 20.71 -70.07
C ILE A 24 -28.73 21.67 -69.13
N ASP A 25 -29.40 22.79 -68.86
CA ASP A 25 -29.05 23.68 -67.77
C ASP A 25 -29.54 23.04 -66.47
N ARG A 26 -28.72 22.13 -65.94
CA ARG A 26 -28.71 21.84 -64.50
C ARG A 26 -27.33 22.21 -64.00
N ALA A 27 -27.13 23.52 -63.81
CA ALA A 27 -26.02 24.01 -63.00
C ALA A 27 -26.11 23.35 -61.62
N PHE A 28 -25.32 22.30 -61.40
CA PHE A 28 -25.13 21.73 -60.06
C PHE A 28 -24.39 22.78 -59.23
N VAL A 29 -25.17 23.64 -58.57
CA VAL A 29 -24.62 24.71 -57.75
C VAL A 29 -24.04 24.09 -56.50
N LEU A 30 -22.70 24.01 -56.45
CA LEU A 30 -21.99 23.55 -55.27
C LEU A 30 -22.40 24.39 -54.04
N PRO A 31 -22.74 23.74 -52.91
CA PRO A 31 -23.12 24.42 -51.69
C PRO A 31 -21.97 25.32 -51.21
N ARG A 32 -22.31 26.43 -50.55
CA ARG A 32 -21.39 27.52 -50.19
C ARG A 32 -20.03 27.10 -49.59
N PRO A 33 -19.91 26.10 -48.69
CA PRO A 33 -18.60 25.72 -48.14
C PRO A 33 -17.68 25.03 -49.16
N LEU A 34 -18.24 24.40 -50.21
CA LEU A 34 -17.48 23.62 -51.18
C LEU A 34 -16.97 24.44 -52.37
N ARG A 35 -17.37 25.71 -52.50
CA ARG A 35 -16.94 26.56 -53.64
C ARG A 35 -15.46 26.95 -53.58
N ARG A 36 -14.92 27.18 -52.38
CA ARG A 36 -13.50 27.54 -52.19
C ARG A 36 -12.54 26.37 -52.49
N PRO A 37 -12.74 25.15 -51.95
CA PRO A 37 -11.88 24.03 -52.28
C PRO A 37 -12.00 23.65 -53.76
N VAL A 38 -13.20 23.65 -54.34
CA VAL A 38 -13.36 23.31 -55.78
C VAL A 38 -12.65 24.29 -56.71
N ARG A 39 -12.68 25.60 -56.40
CA ARG A 39 -11.91 26.60 -57.16
C ARG A 39 -10.41 26.44 -56.99
N PHE A 40 -9.96 26.06 -55.79
CA PHE A 40 -8.55 25.77 -55.53
C PHE A 40 -8.08 24.53 -56.33
N PHE A 41 -8.87 23.45 -56.34
CA PHE A 41 -8.57 22.25 -57.13
C PHE A 41 -8.66 22.51 -58.65
N GLN A 42 -9.63 23.28 -59.13
CA GLN A 42 -9.68 23.70 -60.54
C GLN A 42 -8.49 24.57 -60.93
N ALA A 43 -8.08 25.51 -60.07
CA ALA A 43 -6.90 26.35 -60.31
C ALA A 43 -5.57 25.58 -60.22
N LEU A 44 -5.55 24.49 -59.44
CA LEU A 44 -4.43 23.55 -59.36
C LEU A 44 -4.32 22.68 -60.63
N ILE A 45 -5.46 22.30 -61.23
CA ILE A 45 -5.54 21.54 -62.49
C ILE A 45 -5.21 22.43 -63.71
N ASP A 46 -5.62 23.70 -63.69
CA ASP A 46 -5.36 24.68 -64.76
C ASP A 46 -3.95 25.31 -64.70
N GLU A 47 -3.02 24.76 -63.89
CA GLU A 47 -1.62 25.22 -63.71
C GLU A 47 -1.44 26.72 -63.35
N ARG A 48 -2.49 27.40 -62.89
CA ARG A 48 -2.42 28.84 -62.55
C ARG A 48 -1.77 29.15 -61.19
N ILE A 49 -1.47 28.12 -60.40
CA ILE A 49 -0.83 28.24 -59.09
C ILE A 49 0.62 27.75 -59.19
N THR A 50 1.58 28.67 -59.07
CA THR A 50 3.00 28.31 -59.00
C THR A 50 3.31 27.69 -57.63
N ILE A 51 3.44 26.36 -57.58
CA ILE A 51 3.85 25.65 -56.37
C ILE A 51 5.27 26.08 -56.01
N PRO A 52 5.53 26.64 -54.81
CA PRO A 52 6.86 27.04 -54.41
C PRO A 52 7.80 25.83 -54.37
N ARG A 53 9.06 26.05 -54.79
CA ARG A 53 10.09 25.00 -54.78
C ARG A 53 10.22 24.46 -53.34
N HIS A 54 10.25 23.15 -53.19
CA HIS A 54 10.34 22.40 -51.93
C HIS A 54 9.05 22.21 -51.12
N LEU A 55 7.88 22.70 -51.56
CA LEU A 55 6.60 22.44 -50.84
C LEU A 55 6.33 20.94 -50.66
N GLY A 56 6.60 20.14 -51.70
CA GLY A 56 6.48 18.68 -51.65
C GLY A 56 7.43 18.04 -50.63
N SER A 57 8.66 18.55 -50.51
CA SER A 57 9.64 18.05 -49.54
C SER A 57 9.22 18.36 -48.11
N TYR A 58 8.77 19.59 -47.84
CA TYR A 58 8.25 19.95 -46.50
C TYR A 58 6.99 19.16 -46.15
N ALA A 59 6.08 18.96 -47.11
CA ALA A 59 4.89 18.14 -46.90
C ALA A 59 5.25 16.67 -46.63
N ALA A 60 6.24 16.11 -47.34
CA ALA A 60 6.71 14.75 -47.11
C ALA A 60 7.40 14.59 -45.75
N SER A 61 8.27 15.52 -45.36
CA SER A 61 8.89 15.50 -44.03
C SER A 61 7.86 15.67 -42.92
N GLY A 62 6.88 16.55 -43.10
CA GLY A 62 5.77 16.73 -42.17
C GLY A 62 4.92 15.47 -42.04
N LEU A 63 4.60 14.81 -43.17
CA LEU A 63 3.88 13.54 -43.18
C LEU A 63 4.66 12.46 -42.42
N ILE A 64 5.96 12.29 -42.72
CA ILE A 64 6.81 11.29 -42.06
C ILE A 64 6.86 11.54 -40.54
N GLY A 65 7.09 12.80 -40.13
CA GLY A 65 7.11 13.17 -38.71
C GLY A 65 5.77 12.87 -38.03
N LEU A 66 4.65 13.21 -38.68
CA LEU A 66 3.31 12.97 -38.13
C LEU A 66 2.99 11.47 -38.06
N THR A 67 3.41 10.68 -39.06
CA THR A 67 3.26 9.22 -39.02
C THR A 67 4.12 8.55 -37.95
N LEU A 68 5.33 9.04 -37.69
CA LEU A 68 6.18 8.55 -36.61
C LEU A 68 5.56 8.86 -35.24
N ILE A 69 5.14 10.10 -35.01
CA ILE A 69 4.46 10.51 -33.78
C ILE A 69 3.19 9.69 -33.58
N TYR A 70 2.39 9.52 -34.65
CA TYR A 70 1.18 8.70 -34.60
C TYR A 70 1.48 7.24 -34.29
N GLY A 71 2.51 6.66 -34.90
CA GLY A 71 2.96 5.30 -34.62
C GLY A 71 3.41 5.12 -33.17
N VAL A 72 4.13 6.09 -32.61
CA VAL A 72 4.56 6.08 -31.20
C VAL A 72 3.38 6.22 -30.25
N ALA A 73 2.41 7.09 -30.57
CA ALA A 73 1.21 7.29 -29.77
C ALA A 73 0.31 6.05 -29.76
N VAL A 74 0.07 5.43 -30.92
CA VAL A 74 -0.77 4.23 -31.04
C VAL A 74 -0.04 2.98 -30.50
N GLY A 75 1.28 2.92 -30.62
CA GLY A 75 2.10 1.82 -30.11
C GLY A 75 2.38 1.84 -28.61
N GLY A 76 1.94 2.87 -27.87
CA GLY A 76 2.18 2.99 -26.43
C GLY A 76 3.63 3.31 -26.05
N HIS A 77 4.48 3.66 -27.00
CA HIS A 77 5.92 3.94 -26.76
C HIS A 77 6.22 5.39 -26.38
N LEU A 78 5.19 6.25 -26.31
CA LEU A 78 5.35 7.67 -25.99
C LEU A 78 6.04 7.87 -24.64
N GLU A 79 5.64 7.11 -23.62
CA GLU A 79 6.24 7.21 -22.30
C GLU A 79 7.72 6.80 -22.29
N THR A 80 8.08 5.73 -23.00
CA THR A 80 9.48 5.26 -23.08
C THR A 80 10.38 6.30 -23.76
N MET A 81 9.89 6.94 -24.83
CA MET A 81 10.63 8.01 -25.51
C MET A 81 10.77 9.26 -24.64
N LEU A 82 9.71 9.64 -23.92
CA LEU A 82 9.74 10.77 -22.99
C LEU A 82 10.72 10.51 -21.84
N ARG A 83 10.73 9.30 -21.27
CA ARG A 83 11.68 8.87 -20.23
C ARG A 83 13.12 9.01 -20.70
N ALA A 84 13.46 8.43 -21.85
CA ALA A 84 14.81 8.46 -22.41
C ALA A 84 15.29 9.88 -22.75
N SER A 85 14.42 10.68 -23.38
CA SER A 85 14.74 12.06 -23.77
C SER A 85 14.99 12.93 -22.53
N THR A 86 14.15 12.77 -21.51
CA THR A 86 14.19 13.59 -20.30
C THR A 86 15.34 13.20 -19.37
N SER A 87 15.64 11.90 -19.24
CA SER A 87 16.80 11.42 -18.48
C SER A 87 18.11 12.01 -19.05
N SER A 88 18.27 11.99 -20.39
CA SER A 88 19.45 12.58 -21.05
C SER A 88 19.59 14.10 -20.89
N MET A 89 18.52 14.80 -20.48
CA MET A 89 18.52 16.24 -20.20
C MET A 89 18.88 16.58 -18.73
N GLY A 90 19.26 15.59 -17.91
CA GLY A 90 19.67 15.80 -16.51
C GLY A 90 18.54 15.70 -15.49
N PHE A 91 17.41 15.08 -15.85
CA PHE A 91 16.30 14.76 -14.94
C PHE A 91 16.26 13.27 -14.55
N ALA A 92 17.40 12.58 -14.68
CA ALA A 92 17.57 11.26 -14.10
C ALA A 92 17.46 11.36 -12.57
N VAL A 93 16.90 10.32 -11.95
CA VAL A 93 16.92 10.20 -10.49
C VAL A 93 18.35 9.82 -10.08
N ASP A 94 19.11 10.79 -9.59
CA ASP A 94 20.51 10.61 -9.17
C ASP A 94 20.64 10.46 -7.65
N ASP A 95 19.71 11.05 -6.89
CA ASP A 95 19.76 11.08 -5.43
C ASP A 95 18.40 10.71 -4.81
N ILE A 96 18.41 9.81 -3.83
CA ILE A 96 17.20 9.42 -3.09
C ILE A 96 17.50 9.52 -1.61
N ASN A 97 16.84 10.46 -0.96
CA ASN A 97 16.98 10.71 0.46
C ASN A 97 15.80 10.07 1.19
N VAL A 98 16.08 9.06 2.01
CA VAL A 98 15.08 8.38 2.86
C VAL A 98 15.27 8.84 4.30
N SER A 99 14.19 9.29 4.93
CA SER A 99 14.20 9.77 6.31
C SER A 99 13.02 9.22 7.11
N GLY A 100 13.22 9.07 8.42
CA GLY A 100 12.22 8.51 9.34
C GLY A 100 12.24 6.99 9.48
N ASN A 101 13.19 6.33 8.82
CA ASN A 101 13.38 4.88 8.91
C ASN A 101 14.22 4.49 10.13
N VAL A 102 13.79 3.43 10.81
CA VAL A 102 14.47 2.82 11.97
C VAL A 102 14.67 1.34 11.71
N GLU A 103 13.60 0.61 11.37
CA GLU A 103 13.62 -0.80 11.04
C GLU A 103 13.61 -1.07 9.52
N THR A 104 13.06 -0.16 8.72
CA THR A 104 13.00 -0.29 7.26
C THR A 104 14.35 0.07 6.64
N SER A 105 14.90 -0.83 5.82
CA SER A 105 16.12 -0.53 5.06
C SER A 105 15.80 0.43 3.91
N PRO A 106 16.64 1.47 3.67
CA PRO A 106 16.50 2.32 2.48
C PRO A 106 16.52 1.51 1.18
N ILE A 107 17.28 0.40 1.14
CA ILE A 107 17.38 -0.49 -0.02
C ILE A 107 16.03 -1.15 -0.32
N ASP A 108 15.29 -1.57 0.70
CA ASP A 108 13.97 -2.20 0.53
C ASP A 108 12.97 -1.18 -0.04
N VAL A 109 13.07 0.08 0.39
CA VAL A 109 12.28 1.19 -0.18
C VAL A 109 12.60 1.39 -1.66
N PHE A 110 13.88 1.33 -2.05
CA PHE A 110 14.30 1.51 -3.45
C PHE A 110 13.78 0.40 -4.36
N GLN A 111 13.94 -0.85 -3.93
CA GLN A 111 13.45 -2.02 -4.66
C GLN A 111 11.93 -1.99 -4.81
N GLN A 112 11.22 -1.57 -3.76
CA GLN A 112 9.77 -1.51 -3.77
C GLN A 112 9.22 -0.48 -4.76
N ILE A 113 9.91 0.64 -4.98
CA ILE A 113 9.52 1.67 -5.97
C ILE A 113 9.99 1.27 -7.39
N GLY A 114 10.85 0.26 -7.52
CA GLY A 114 11.39 -0.19 -8.81
C GLY A 114 12.39 0.80 -9.41
N LEU A 115 13.14 1.51 -8.56
CA LEU A 115 14.18 2.47 -8.97
C LEU A 115 15.54 1.80 -9.24
N ASP A 116 15.56 0.49 -9.47
CA ASP A 116 16.76 -0.34 -9.59
C ASP A 116 17.55 -0.15 -10.91
N GLY A 117 17.32 0.94 -11.66
CA GLY A 117 18.00 1.15 -12.94
C GLY A 117 18.04 2.60 -13.45
N ASP A 118 19.16 2.91 -14.13
CA ASP A 118 19.64 4.19 -14.68
C ASP A 118 18.69 4.99 -15.60
N ASN A 119 17.42 4.59 -15.76
CA ASN A 119 16.49 5.14 -16.74
C ASN A 119 15.16 5.64 -16.14
N SER A 120 15.06 5.80 -14.83
CA SER A 120 13.91 6.44 -14.19
C SER A 120 14.04 7.96 -14.31
N SER A 121 13.15 8.59 -15.08
CA SER A 121 13.06 10.04 -15.19
C SER A 121 12.12 10.58 -14.12
N LEU A 122 12.58 11.57 -13.37
CA LEU A 122 11.79 12.24 -12.33
C LEU A 122 10.48 12.82 -12.86
N ILE A 123 10.47 13.29 -14.10
CA ILE A 123 9.28 13.91 -14.70
C ILE A 123 8.18 12.86 -14.88
N THR A 124 8.56 11.65 -15.28
CA THR A 124 7.63 10.56 -15.57
C THR A 124 7.29 9.67 -14.37
N LEU A 125 7.99 9.83 -13.25
CA LEU A 125 7.70 9.09 -12.03
C LEU A 125 6.33 9.49 -11.48
N ASP A 126 5.45 8.53 -11.20
CA ASP A 126 4.22 8.80 -10.46
C ASP A 126 4.50 8.75 -8.95
N VAL A 127 4.28 9.87 -8.27
CA VAL A 127 4.53 10.01 -6.82
C VAL A 127 3.49 9.27 -6.01
N ASP A 128 2.24 9.25 -6.48
CA ASP A 128 1.14 8.59 -5.78
C ASP A 128 1.29 7.08 -5.87
N GLU A 129 1.71 6.56 -7.04
CA GLU A 129 2.07 5.15 -7.22
C GLU A 129 3.27 4.77 -6.34
N ALA A 130 4.36 5.55 -6.38
CA ALA A 130 5.52 5.31 -5.52
C ALA A 130 5.15 5.30 -4.04
N ARG A 131 4.34 6.27 -3.59
CA ARG A 131 3.82 6.31 -2.21
C ARG A 131 3.01 5.06 -1.88
N ALA A 132 2.13 4.61 -2.77
CA ALA A 132 1.32 3.42 -2.56
C ALA A 132 2.19 2.15 -2.46
N LEU A 133 3.25 2.06 -3.26
CA LEU A 133 4.22 0.96 -3.21
C LEU A 133 4.99 0.94 -1.89
N VAL A 134 5.52 2.09 -1.44
CA VAL A 134 6.24 2.19 -0.15
C VAL A 134 5.33 1.83 1.03
N LYS A 135 4.05 2.21 0.99
CA LYS A 135 3.07 1.84 2.03
C LYS A 135 2.77 0.35 2.13
N GLN A 136 3.13 -0.45 1.13
CA GLN A 136 3.00 -1.90 1.21
C GLN A 136 4.09 -2.54 2.06
N LEU A 137 5.16 -1.81 2.39
CA LEU A 137 6.20 -2.32 3.26
C LEU A 137 5.66 -2.58 4.67
N PRO A 138 6.01 -3.72 5.29
CA PRO A 138 5.42 -4.17 6.54
C PRO A 138 5.51 -3.16 7.70
N TRP A 139 6.62 -2.44 7.78
CA TRP A 139 6.92 -1.47 8.85
C TRP A 139 6.41 -0.06 8.58
N VAL A 140 5.89 0.24 7.39
CA VAL A 140 5.50 1.60 7.02
C VAL A 140 4.04 1.86 7.41
N ALA A 141 3.82 2.87 8.26
CA ALA A 141 2.48 3.35 8.65
C ALA A 141 1.97 4.40 7.65
N ASP A 142 2.82 5.39 7.35
CA ASP A 142 2.57 6.38 6.31
C ASP A 142 3.89 6.73 5.60
N ALA A 143 3.77 7.20 4.38
CA ALA A 143 4.90 7.64 3.58
C ALA A 143 4.50 8.90 2.80
N GLU A 144 5.44 9.83 2.69
CA GLU A 144 5.36 11.02 1.86
C GLU A 144 6.52 10.98 0.88
N VAL A 145 6.20 11.11 -0.41
CA VAL A 145 7.18 11.10 -1.49
C VAL A 145 7.13 12.47 -2.16
N ARG A 146 8.28 13.11 -2.35
CA ARG A 146 8.39 14.43 -2.96
C ARG A 146 9.48 14.44 -4.02
N LYS A 147 9.20 15.09 -5.14
CA LYS A 147 10.18 15.33 -6.21
C LYS A 147 10.96 16.60 -5.90
N VAL A 148 12.29 16.49 -5.87
CA VAL A 148 13.20 17.61 -5.67
C VAL A 148 14.02 17.78 -6.95
N TYR A 149 13.65 18.80 -7.74
CA TYR A 149 14.35 19.06 -9.01
C TYR A 149 15.77 19.57 -8.78
N PRO A 150 16.73 19.23 -9.68
CA PRO A 150 16.53 18.58 -10.97
C PRO A 150 16.57 17.04 -10.96
N GLY A 151 17.08 16.39 -9.90
CA GLY A 151 17.48 14.97 -9.93
C GLY A 151 17.26 14.17 -8.64
N ALA A 152 16.60 14.73 -7.62
CA ALA A 152 16.45 14.10 -6.31
C ALA A 152 14.99 13.69 -5.96
N ILE A 153 14.84 12.64 -5.15
CA ILE A 153 13.57 12.24 -4.53
C ILE A 153 13.75 12.25 -3.01
N ASP A 154 12.88 13.00 -2.32
CA ASP A 154 12.79 12.96 -0.86
C ASP A 154 11.65 12.02 -0.46
N ILE A 155 11.97 10.98 0.30
CA ILE A 155 11.03 10.05 0.89
C ILE A 155 11.07 10.21 2.40
N VAL A 156 9.96 10.67 2.97
CA VAL A 156 9.77 10.75 4.43
C VAL A 156 8.79 9.66 4.81
N LEU A 157 9.20 8.73 5.67
CA LEU A 157 8.35 7.64 6.13
C LEU A 157 8.13 7.71 7.63
N SER A 158 6.95 7.28 8.06
CA SER A 158 6.61 7.05 9.45
C SER A 158 6.46 5.55 9.65
N GLU A 159 7.28 4.98 10.53
CA GLU A 159 7.20 3.57 10.85
C GLU A 159 6.12 3.25 11.87
N ARG A 160 5.72 1.99 11.87
CA ARG A 160 4.76 1.39 12.79
C ARG A 160 5.44 1.10 14.12
N GLU A 161 4.76 1.40 15.22
CA GLU A 161 5.27 1.09 16.57
C GLU A 161 4.84 -0.31 16.99
N ALA A 162 5.81 -1.20 17.22
CA ALA A 162 5.55 -2.52 17.78
C ALA A 162 5.05 -2.40 19.23
N PHE A 163 3.86 -2.97 19.48
CA PHE A 163 3.23 -2.98 20.80
C PHE A 163 3.46 -4.29 21.54
N GLY A 164 3.43 -5.42 20.83
CA GLY A 164 3.53 -6.74 21.41
C GLY A 164 3.94 -7.81 20.41
N ILE A 165 4.29 -8.97 20.93
CA ILE A 165 4.54 -10.17 20.13
C ILE A 165 3.27 -11.01 20.17
N TRP A 166 2.74 -11.37 19.01
CA TRP A 166 1.62 -12.30 18.88
C TRP A 166 2.11 -13.67 18.42
N GLN A 167 1.79 -14.70 19.20
CA GLN A 167 2.04 -16.09 18.87
C GLN A 167 0.75 -16.75 18.39
N HIS A 168 0.75 -17.13 17.11
CA HIS A 168 -0.30 -17.92 16.49
C HIS A 168 0.28 -19.27 16.04
N GLY A 169 -0.06 -20.32 16.79
CA GLY A 169 0.52 -21.65 16.57
C GLY A 169 2.03 -21.66 16.82
N LYS A 170 2.82 -21.81 15.74
CA LYS A 170 4.29 -21.86 15.79
C LYS A 170 4.96 -20.54 15.39
N ASP A 171 4.20 -19.63 14.80
CA ASP A 171 4.74 -18.40 14.24
C ASP A 171 4.63 -17.26 15.26
N LEU A 172 5.63 -16.38 15.25
CA LEU A 172 5.68 -15.16 16.05
C LEU A 172 5.61 -13.96 15.11
N SER A 173 4.70 -13.05 15.39
CA SER A 173 4.48 -11.85 14.60
C SER A 173 4.36 -10.64 15.50
N LEU A 174 4.89 -9.50 15.08
CA LEU A 174 4.76 -8.24 15.82
C LEU A 174 3.43 -7.60 15.51
N ILE A 175 2.78 -7.05 16.52
CA ILE A 175 1.49 -6.38 16.40
C ILE A 175 1.56 -4.93 16.87
N GLU A 176 0.72 -4.10 16.28
CA GLU A 176 0.46 -2.72 16.72
C GLU A 176 -0.61 -2.65 17.81
N LYS A 177 -0.76 -1.47 18.42
CA LYS A 177 -1.87 -1.15 19.34
C LYS A 177 -3.25 -1.30 18.68
N ASN A 178 -3.37 -1.15 17.36
CA ASN A 178 -4.65 -1.36 16.67
C ASN A 178 -4.95 -2.85 16.38
N GLY A 179 -4.04 -3.77 16.74
CA GLY A 179 -4.15 -5.20 16.46
C GLY A 179 -3.71 -5.62 15.06
N SER A 180 -3.24 -4.69 14.22
CA SER A 180 -2.67 -5.02 12.91
C SER A 180 -1.33 -5.73 13.09
N VAL A 181 -1.10 -6.75 12.27
CA VAL A 181 0.18 -7.44 12.20
C VAL A 181 1.15 -6.60 11.36
N ILE A 182 2.33 -6.32 11.92
CA ILE A 182 3.41 -5.58 11.26
C ILE A 182 4.23 -6.55 10.41
N ALA A 183 5.03 -7.39 11.05
CA ALA A 183 5.98 -8.29 10.40
C ALA A 183 6.23 -9.54 11.26
N PRO A 184 6.73 -10.64 10.66
CA PRO A 184 7.26 -11.77 11.42
C PRO A 184 8.39 -11.32 12.36
N MET A 185 8.41 -11.88 13.57
CA MET A 185 9.46 -11.55 14.55
C MET A 185 10.80 -12.13 14.08
N ALA A 186 11.79 -11.25 13.87
CA ALA A 186 13.16 -11.67 13.64
C ALA A 186 13.81 -12.11 14.97
N GLU A 187 14.65 -13.15 14.91
CA GLU A 187 15.30 -13.71 16.09
C GLU A 187 16.13 -12.64 16.84
N GLY A 188 15.91 -12.52 18.14
CA GLY A 188 16.75 -11.70 19.03
C GLY A 188 16.38 -10.22 19.15
N LYS A 189 15.44 -9.69 18.35
CA LYS A 189 14.91 -8.32 18.52
C LYS A 189 13.58 -8.32 19.27
N PHE A 190 13.27 -7.23 19.98
CA PHE A 190 11.98 -6.98 20.67
C PHE A 190 11.60 -7.97 21.79
N ILE A 191 12.59 -8.61 22.43
CA ILE A 191 12.37 -9.63 23.49
C ILE A 191 11.63 -9.05 24.72
N ASP A 192 11.77 -7.75 24.96
CA ASP A 192 11.15 -7.07 26.10
C ASP A 192 9.66 -6.77 25.91
N LEU A 193 9.12 -7.01 24.70
CA LEU A 193 7.70 -6.78 24.42
C LEU A 193 6.81 -7.86 25.05
N PRO A 194 5.59 -7.49 25.50
CA PRO A 194 4.63 -8.45 26.02
C PRO A 194 4.24 -9.49 24.96
N LEU A 195 4.22 -10.76 25.38
CA LEU A 195 3.82 -11.89 24.53
C LEU A 195 2.31 -12.15 24.66
N PHE A 196 1.58 -12.09 23.55
CA PHE A 196 0.17 -12.44 23.41
C PHE A 196 0.06 -13.78 22.67
N VAL A 197 -0.66 -14.74 23.23
CA VAL A 197 -0.77 -16.10 22.69
C VAL A 197 -2.23 -16.44 22.45
N GLY A 198 -2.52 -17.02 21.29
CA GLY A 198 -3.84 -17.55 20.96
C GLY A 198 -4.58 -16.74 19.90
N PHE A 199 -5.66 -17.31 19.42
CA PHE A 199 -6.53 -16.70 18.41
C PHE A 199 -7.28 -15.50 19.02
N GLY A 200 -7.36 -14.39 18.29
CA GLY A 200 -7.99 -13.13 18.72
C GLY A 200 -7.16 -12.31 19.72
N ALA A 201 -5.98 -12.79 20.10
CA ALA A 201 -5.12 -12.08 21.05
C ALA A 201 -4.53 -10.79 20.45
N ASP A 202 -4.37 -10.72 19.14
CA ASP A 202 -3.94 -9.56 18.35
C ASP A 202 -4.90 -8.37 18.50
N GLN A 203 -6.20 -8.61 18.32
CA GLN A 203 -7.22 -7.54 18.35
C GLN A 203 -7.57 -7.11 19.78
N ASN A 204 -7.47 -8.01 20.76
CA ASN A 204 -7.80 -7.75 22.15
C ASN A 204 -6.59 -7.39 23.03
N ALA A 205 -5.39 -7.26 22.46
CA ALA A 205 -4.17 -6.96 23.20
C ALA A 205 -4.26 -5.66 24.02
N VAL A 206 -4.85 -4.61 23.43
CA VAL A 206 -5.04 -3.31 24.11
C VAL A 206 -6.07 -3.38 25.23
N GLU A 207 -7.10 -4.22 25.09
CA GLU A 207 -8.13 -4.39 26.12
C GLU A 207 -7.51 -4.90 27.43
N ILE A 208 -6.72 -5.98 27.34
CA ILE A 208 -6.07 -6.57 28.52
C ILE A 208 -4.96 -5.68 29.07
N ASP A 209 -4.22 -4.99 28.20
CA ASP A 209 -3.19 -4.04 28.64
C ASP A 209 -3.77 -2.86 29.42
N THR A 210 -4.92 -2.34 28.95
CA THR A 210 -5.66 -1.26 29.60
C THR A 210 -6.25 -1.72 30.94
N LEU A 211 -6.79 -2.94 31.00
CA LEU A 211 -7.26 -3.51 32.27
C LEU A 211 -6.13 -3.58 33.30
N LEU A 212 -4.96 -4.06 32.90
CA LEU A 212 -3.83 -4.25 33.80
C LEU A 212 -3.07 -2.96 34.14
N ALA A 213 -3.35 -1.85 33.46
CA ALA A 213 -2.84 -0.55 33.86
C ALA A 213 -3.26 -0.16 35.29
N GLY A 214 -4.35 -0.73 35.82
CA GLY A 214 -4.77 -0.57 37.21
C GLY A 214 -3.89 -1.29 38.25
N TRP A 215 -3.09 -2.27 37.83
CA TRP A 215 -2.26 -3.10 38.72
C TRP A 215 -0.81 -3.22 38.17
N PRO A 216 -0.01 -2.15 38.23
CA PRO A 216 1.33 -2.12 37.65
C PRO A 216 2.28 -3.17 38.25
N GLU A 217 2.13 -3.49 39.54
CA GLU A 217 2.94 -4.53 40.21
C GLU A 217 2.70 -5.93 39.63
N VAL A 218 1.44 -6.25 39.33
CA VAL A 218 1.09 -7.52 38.68
C VAL A 218 1.58 -7.50 37.23
N LYS A 219 1.32 -6.40 36.51
CA LYS A 219 1.71 -6.22 35.11
C LYS A 219 3.21 -6.44 34.88
N ALA A 220 4.06 -5.92 35.78
CA ALA A 220 5.52 -6.06 35.70
C ALA A 220 6.02 -7.51 35.78
N ARG A 221 5.23 -8.41 36.38
CA ARG A 221 5.58 -9.82 36.53
C ARG A 221 5.02 -10.70 35.43
N ILE A 222 4.18 -10.17 34.54
CA ILE A 222 3.56 -10.95 33.47
C ILE A 222 4.54 -11.10 32.32
N LYS A 223 4.78 -12.36 31.94
CA LYS A 223 5.59 -12.71 30.78
C LYS A 223 4.73 -12.96 29.53
N ALA A 224 3.53 -13.51 29.69
CA ALA A 224 2.64 -13.76 28.56
C ALA A 224 1.16 -13.66 28.92
N TYR A 225 0.37 -13.23 27.94
CA TYR A 225 -1.08 -13.11 27.93
C TYR A 225 -1.66 -14.18 27.01
N ILE A 226 -2.39 -15.14 27.57
CA ILE A 226 -2.92 -16.28 26.81
C ILE A 226 -4.42 -16.08 26.63
N ARG A 227 -4.87 -15.85 25.40
CA ARG A 227 -6.29 -15.79 25.07
C ARG A 227 -6.80 -17.21 24.87
N VAL A 228 -7.77 -17.62 25.68
CA VAL A 228 -8.37 -18.96 25.62
C VAL A 228 -9.78 -18.86 25.04
N ALA A 229 -9.99 -19.61 23.95
CA ALA A 229 -11.27 -19.71 23.23
C ALA A 229 -11.90 -18.36 22.91
N ASP A 230 -11.06 -17.37 22.58
CA ASP A 230 -11.43 -16.00 22.21
C ASP A 230 -12.29 -15.23 23.23
N ARG A 231 -12.33 -15.67 24.50
CA ARG A 231 -13.25 -15.10 25.50
C ARG A 231 -12.59 -14.70 26.81
N ARG A 232 -11.57 -15.44 27.25
CA ARG A 232 -10.90 -15.19 28.53
C ARG A 232 -9.40 -15.09 28.37
N TRP A 233 -8.79 -14.44 29.35
CA TRP A 233 -7.35 -14.28 29.44
C TRP A 233 -6.80 -15.13 30.58
N ASP A 234 -5.74 -15.87 30.31
CA ASP A 234 -4.89 -16.46 31.33
C ASP A 234 -3.55 -15.71 31.32
N LEU A 235 -3.06 -15.32 32.50
CA LEU A 235 -1.81 -14.56 32.65
C LEU A 235 -0.71 -15.51 33.09
N ARG A 236 0.39 -15.56 32.34
CA ARG A 236 1.58 -16.33 32.73
C ARG A 236 2.63 -15.39 33.32
N LEU A 237 2.99 -15.65 34.56
CA LEU A 237 3.97 -14.89 35.31
C LEU A 237 5.41 -15.34 35.01
N ASP A 238 6.37 -14.51 35.39
CA ASP A 238 7.82 -14.72 35.31
C ASP A 238 8.30 -16.00 36.02
N ASN A 239 7.73 -16.29 37.19
CA ASN A 239 7.98 -17.48 37.99
C ASN A 239 7.31 -18.75 37.43
N GLY A 240 6.58 -18.65 36.32
CA GLY A 240 5.91 -19.77 35.66
C GLY A 240 4.54 -20.12 36.21
N VAL A 241 4.02 -19.37 37.20
CA VAL A 241 2.63 -19.51 37.68
C VAL A 241 1.67 -18.98 36.62
N THR A 242 0.58 -19.71 36.37
CA THR A 242 -0.49 -19.26 35.48
C THR A 242 -1.72 -18.82 36.29
N VAL A 243 -2.15 -17.58 36.13
CA VAL A 243 -3.38 -17.03 36.71
C VAL A 243 -4.49 -17.13 35.67
N LEU A 244 -5.57 -17.85 35.98
CA LEU A 244 -6.71 -18.01 35.08
C LEU A 244 -7.77 -16.97 35.44
N LEU A 245 -8.04 -16.02 34.55
CA LEU A 245 -9.04 -14.98 34.79
C LEU A 245 -10.44 -15.45 34.38
N PRO A 246 -11.48 -14.92 35.04
CA PRO A 246 -12.85 -15.09 34.58
C PRO A 246 -13.09 -14.31 33.27
N GLU A 247 -14.06 -14.77 32.48
CA GLU A 247 -14.54 -14.07 31.27
C GLU A 247 -15.21 -12.72 31.62
N THR A 248 -15.83 -12.63 32.80
CA THR A 248 -16.50 -11.42 33.29
C THR A 248 -15.89 -10.98 34.61
N ARG A 249 -15.90 -9.67 34.89
CA ARG A 249 -15.39 -9.09 36.16
C ARG A 249 -13.92 -9.42 36.46
N ALA A 250 -13.07 -9.48 35.43
CA ALA A 250 -11.63 -9.72 35.59
C ALA A 250 -10.94 -8.72 36.52
N ALA A 251 -11.40 -7.45 36.54
CA ALA A 251 -10.94 -6.44 37.49
C ALA A 251 -11.13 -6.84 38.97
N GLU A 252 -12.30 -7.39 39.32
CA GLU A 252 -12.58 -7.84 40.68
C GLU A 252 -11.71 -9.04 41.06
N ALA A 253 -11.51 -9.97 40.13
CA ALA A 253 -10.62 -11.11 40.32
C ALA A 253 -9.16 -10.67 40.55
N LEU A 254 -8.69 -9.66 39.83
CA LEU A 254 -7.35 -9.09 40.02
C LEU A 254 -7.19 -8.43 41.40
N ASN A 255 -8.22 -7.72 41.89
CA ASN A 255 -8.20 -7.17 43.25
C ASN A 255 -8.08 -8.27 44.32
N VAL A 256 -8.82 -9.37 44.16
CA VAL A 256 -8.73 -10.52 45.06
C VAL A 256 -7.34 -11.15 45.02
N LEU A 257 -6.75 -11.28 43.82
CA LEU A 257 -5.39 -11.80 43.66
C LEU A 257 -4.36 -10.94 44.38
N VAL A 258 -4.45 -9.61 44.23
CA VAL A 258 -3.51 -8.67 44.87
C VAL A 258 -3.67 -8.69 46.38
N ALA A 259 -4.90 -8.74 46.90
CA ALA A 259 -5.13 -8.88 48.34
C ALA A 259 -4.51 -10.18 48.89
N MET A 260 -4.68 -11.30 48.20
CA MET A 260 -4.09 -12.59 48.59
C MET A 260 -2.57 -12.62 48.47
N GLN A 261 -2.00 -11.90 47.49
CA GLN A 261 -0.56 -11.74 47.39
C GLN A 261 -0.02 -10.95 48.57
N GLN A 262 -0.65 -9.83 48.94
CA GLN A 262 -0.19 -8.99 50.05
C GLN A 262 -0.34 -9.66 51.43
N GLU A 263 -1.39 -10.47 51.62
CA GLU A 263 -1.65 -11.10 52.93
C GLU A 263 -0.89 -12.43 53.13
N HIS A 264 -0.65 -13.18 52.05
CA HIS A 264 -0.21 -14.58 52.16
C HIS A 264 0.96 -14.96 51.24
N ASP A 265 1.51 -14.01 50.49
CA ASP A 265 2.55 -14.20 49.47
C ASP A 265 2.21 -15.37 48.53
N LEU A 266 0.94 -15.42 48.10
CA LEU A 266 0.38 -16.57 47.38
C LEU A 266 1.21 -16.96 46.15
N LEU A 267 1.67 -15.99 45.37
CA LEU A 267 2.45 -16.18 44.15
C LEU A 267 3.89 -16.61 44.40
N GLU A 268 4.38 -16.55 45.64
CA GLU A 268 5.73 -17.00 46.01
C GLU A 268 5.76 -18.45 46.50
N ARG A 269 4.59 -19.06 46.69
CA ARG A 269 4.46 -20.46 47.11
C ARG A 269 4.72 -21.43 45.96
N ASP A 270 4.90 -22.71 46.31
CA ASP A 270 5.07 -23.83 45.37
C ASP A 270 3.76 -24.18 44.61
N ILE A 271 3.22 -23.20 43.90
CA ILE A 271 1.97 -23.27 43.16
C ILE A 271 2.24 -23.27 41.66
N LYS A 272 1.39 -23.96 40.91
CA LYS A 272 1.42 -24.06 39.46
C LYS A 272 0.42 -23.10 38.81
N SER A 273 -0.74 -22.93 39.43
CA SER A 273 -1.80 -22.09 38.88
C SER A 273 -2.71 -21.52 39.96
N VAL A 274 -3.24 -20.33 39.70
CA VAL A 274 -4.29 -19.70 40.51
C VAL A 274 -5.52 -19.52 39.63
N ASP A 275 -6.60 -20.21 39.97
CA ASP A 275 -7.86 -20.15 39.23
C ASP A 275 -8.83 -19.20 39.92
N LEU A 276 -9.12 -18.08 39.24
CA LEU A 276 -10.02 -17.03 39.69
C LEU A 276 -11.33 -17.03 38.90
N ARG A 277 -11.61 -18.09 38.13
CA ARG A 277 -12.83 -18.18 37.30
C ARG A 277 -14.11 -18.26 38.13
N LEU A 278 -14.01 -18.76 39.35
CA LEU A 278 -15.12 -18.87 40.29
C LEU A 278 -15.15 -17.65 41.20
N ALA A 279 -16.28 -16.96 41.25
CA ALA A 279 -16.40 -15.71 42.01
C ALA A 279 -16.41 -15.92 43.54
N ASP A 280 -16.77 -17.12 44.00
CA ASP A 280 -16.96 -17.46 45.41
C ASP A 280 -15.73 -18.14 46.05
N ARG A 281 -14.77 -18.59 45.24
CA ARG A 281 -13.61 -19.34 45.73
C ARG A 281 -12.41 -19.21 44.80
N ILE A 282 -11.23 -19.27 45.39
CA ILE A 282 -9.96 -19.36 44.65
C ILE A 282 -9.52 -20.81 44.68
N VAL A 283 -9.19 -21.37 43.52
CA VAL A 283 -8.62 -22.72 43.44
C VAL A 283 -7.15 -22.61 43.09
N VAL A 284 -6.30 -23.16 43.95
CA VAL A 284 -4.85 -23.15 43.76
C VAL A 284 -4.41 -24.53 43.31
N GLY A 285 -3.82 -24.59 42.11
CA GLY A 285 -3.14 -25.78 41.63
C GLY A 285 -1.73 -25.81 42.21
N LEU A 286 -1.41 -26.86 42.96
CA LEU A 286 -0.06 -27.07 43.51
C LEU A 286 0.89 -27.62 42.45
N THR A 287 2.18 -27.41 42.65
CA THR A 287 3.21 -28.17 41.92
C THR A 287 3.18 -29.64 42.32
N ASP A 288 3.66 -30.54 41.46
CA ASP A 288 3.55 -32.00 41.68
C ASP A 288 4.19 -32.41 43.02
N GLY A 289 5.38 -31.88 43.34
CA GLY A 289 6.05 -32.14 44.62
C GLY A 289 5.40 -31.47 45.85
N ALA A 290 4.63 -30.39 45.67
CA ALA A 290 3.83 -29.82 46.76
C ALA A 290 2.51 -30.58 46.96
N ALA A 291 1.94 -31.13 45.89
CA ALA A 291 0.74 -31.97 45.96
C ALA A 291 1.02 -33.28 46.72
N GLU A 292 2.15 -33.95 46.46
CA GLU A 292 2.57 -35.15 47.19
C GLU A 292 2.71 -34.89 48.69
N ARG A 293 3.47 -33.85 49.08
CA ARG A 293 3.60 -33.43 50.49
C ARG A 293 2.26 -33.14 51.15
N ARG A 294 1.32 -32.54 50.40
CA ARG A 294 -0.02 -32.24 50.91
C ARG A 294 -0.83 -33.50 51.14
N LEU A 295 -0.74 -34.49 50.25
CA LEU A 295 -1.42 -35.78 50.38
C LEU A 295 -0.88 -36.56 51.58
N GLU A 296 0.44 -36.63 51.75
CA GLU A 296 1.07 -37.27 52.90
C GLU A 296 0.60 -36.65 54.22
N ALA A 297 0.59 -35.31 54.31
CA ALA A 297 0.11 -34.60 55.49
C ALA A 297 -1.39 -34.83 55.77
N LEU A 298 -2.21 -35.02 54.74
CA LEU A 298 -3.63 -35.34 54.88
C LEU A 298 -3.83 -36.78 55.38
N ASP A 299 -3.06 -37.73 54.87
CA ASP A 299 -3.08 -39.12 55.30
C ASP A 299 -2.62 -39.26 56.75
N GLU A 300 -1.58 -38.54 57.14
CA GLU A 300 -1.14 -38.46 58.54
C GLU A 300 -2.24 -37.88 59.44
N ARG A 301 -2.87 -36.78 59.02
CA ARG A 301 -3.97 -36.16 59.78
C ARG A 301 -5.17 -37.10 59.91
N ALA A 302 -5.51 -37.84 58.85
CA ALA A 302 -6.58 -38.82 58.86
C ALA A 302 -6.28 -39.99 59.83
N LYS A 303 -5.03 -40.47 59.85
CA LYS A 303 -4.56 -41.49 60.80
C LYS A 303 -4.70 -41.00 62.25
N ILE A 304 -4.27 -39.77 62.54
CA ILE A 304 -4.38 -39.14 63.87
C ILE A 304 -5.85 -39.02 64.31
N LEU A 305 -6.73 -38.58 63.41
CA LEU A 305 -8.16 -38.45 63.71
C LEU A 305 -8.82 -39.81 64.00
N LYS A 306 -8.49 -40.85 63.22
CA LYS A 306 -8.99 -42.22 63.44
C LYS A 306 -8.54 -42.80 64.78
N GLN A 307 -7.28 -42.57 65.16
CA GLN A 307 -6.76 -42.98 66.46
C GLN A 307 -7.50 -42.30 67.61
N ARG A 308 -7.76 -41.00 67.51
CA ARG A 308 -8.56 -40.25 68.51
C ARG A 308 -9.99 -40.76 68.61
N SER A 309 -10.66 -41.05 67.50
CA SER A 309 -12.02 -41.59 67.53
C SER A 309 -12.12 -43.01 68.08
N SER A 310 -11.03 -43.80 68.03
CA SER A 310 -10.99 -45.14 68.63
C SER A 310 -10.68 -45.16 70.12
N GLN A 311 -10.23 -44.03 70.69
CA GLN A 311 -9.92 -43.88 72.11
C GLN A 311 -11.06 -43.22 72.92
N THR A 312 -12.14 -42.80 72.24
CA THR A 312 -13.35 -42.24 72.86
C THR A 312 -14.46 -43.27 72.80
#